data_AF-A0A547EFG3-F1
#
_entry.id   AF-A0A547EFG3-F1
#
_cell.length_a   1.000
_cell.length_b   1.000
_cell.length_c   1.000
_cell.angle_alpha   90.00
_cell.angle_beta   90.00
_cell.angle_gamma   90.00
#
_symmetry.space_group_name_H-M   'P 1'
#
loop_
_entity.id
_entity.type
_entity.pdbx_description
1 polymer ?
#
loop_
_entity_poly.entity_id
_entity_poly.type
_entity_poly.pdbx_seq_one_letter_code
_entity_poly.pdbx_strand_id
1 'polypeptide(L)'
;MCLKLLFGFDNLPVVYVLFTVIQVGLSINGFKGIKWLENVSCVFLIGILAYMLYVVNTKFSVEIGERFANIEGTWGMPFWAATTAFLGIYSTMILNASDYSRHVKKGTTPTATGVIYVLSILPVTLFMGLIGLLVTAATGNSDPIEVFATAMDNKFLTVITLLFIAFAQVTTNVLNNIVPPSYILMDSFKMKWSHATILVGILSICVMPWKLVTAESADGLSLFIKIYSAFLGPIFAVMVVDYYILRKRTLNVNDLYNKEGIFKGINWAAIIAIAIGSFCSLIVVDLSWYVSLIPSGLSYYILMRVLKSSEAFRKGTVLEHQ
;
A
#
# COMPACT_ATOMS: atom_id res chain seq x y z
N MET A 1 18.34 -10.36 8.78
CA MET A 1 18.98 -11.60 8.27
C MET A 1 20.34 -11.37 7.60
N CYS A 2 20.49 -10.54 6.57
CA CYS A 2 21.79 -10.27 5.89
C CYS A 2 22.96 -10.00 6.85
N LEU A 3 22.80 -9.01 7.73
CA LEU A 3 23.87 -8.55 8.62
C LEU A 3 24.26 -9.62 9.65
N LYS A 4 23.31 -10.47 10.05
CA LYS A 4 23.57 -11.64 10.90
C LYS A 4 24.40 -12.69 10.16
N LEU A 5 24.06 -12.99 8.91
CA LEU A 5 24.77 -13.99 8.09
C LEU A 5 26.19 -13.54 7.68
N LEU A 6 26.37 -12.23 7.46
CA LEU A 6 27.65 -11.63 7.02
C LEU A 6 28.58 -11.29 8.18
N PHE A 7 28.04 -10.71 9.25
CA PHE A 7 28.81 -10.05 10.30
C PHE A 7 28.46 -10.52 11.71
N GLY A 8 27.54 -11.48 11.86
CA GLY A 8 27.04 -11.92 13.17
C GLY A 8 26.23 -10.85 13.92
N PHE A 9 25.87 -9.75 13.24
CA PHE A 9 25.19 -8.61 13.85
C PHE A 9 23.68 -8.80 13.85
N ASP A 10 23.07 -8.82 15.05
CA ASP A 10 21.64 -9.07 15.24
C ASP A 10 21.02 -8.06 16.22
N ASN A 11 20.98 -6.78 15.82
CA ASN A 11 20.34 -5.72 16.60
C ASN A 11 19.29 -4.99 15.75
N LEU A 12 18.03 -5.43 15.87
CA LEU A 12 16.92 -4.95 15.06
C LEU A 12 16.70 -3.42 15.13
N PRO A 13 16.73 -2.76 16.31
CA PRO A 13 16.66 -1.30 16.39
C PRO A 13 17.74 -0.57 15.57
N VAL A 14 19.00 -0.99 15.70
CA VAL A 14 20.12 -0.36 14.98
C VAL A 14 19.97 -0.57 13.48
N VAL A 15 19.62 -1.79 13.05
CA VAL A 15 19.37 -2.08 11.64
C VAL A 15 18.24 -1.20 11.11
N TYR A 16 17.14 -1.06 11.85
CA TYR A 16 16.03 -0.21 11.44
C TYR A 16 16.46 1.25 11.27
N VAL A 17 17.16 1.82 12.26
CA VAL A 17 17.65 3.21 12.19
C VAL A 17 18.57 3.42 10.99
N LEU A 18 19.52 2.51 10.75
CA LEU A 18 20.41 2.59 9.59
C LEU A 18 19.64 2.55 8.27
N PHE A 19 18.67 1.64 8.15
CA PHE A 19 17.81 1.54 6.98
C PHE A 19 16.97 2.81 6.78
N THR A 20 16.42 3.39 7.84
CA THR A 20 15.66 4.63 7.77
C THR A 20 16.53 5.79 7.30
N VAL A 21 17.76 5.91 7.81
CA VAL A 21 18.72 6.94 7.37
C VAL A 21 19.02 6.80 5.88
N ILE A 22 19.24 5.58 5.38
CA ILE A 22 19.47 5.31 3.95
C ILE A 22 18.24 5.73 3.13
N GLN A 23 17.03 5.34 3.54
CA GLN A 23 15.79 5.67 2.84
C GLN A 23 15.54 7.20 2.80
N VAL A 24 15.76 7.89 3.92
CA VAL A 24 15.68 9.36 4.00
C VAL A 24 16.74 10.01 3.10
N GLY A 25 17.98 9.54 3.13
CA GLY A 25 19.05 10.06 2.26
C GLY A 25 18.73 9.89 0.76
N LEU A 26 18.23 8.72 0.37
CA LEU A 26 17.83 8.44 -1.02
C LEU A 26 16.67 9.33 -1.47
N SER A 27 15.68 9.53 -0.62
CA SER A 27 14.50 10.35 -0.93
C SER A 27 14.81 11.84 -1.02
N ILE A 28 15.79 12.37 -0.27
CA ILE A 28 16.26 13.76 -0.41
C ILE A 28 16.89 14.00 -1.79
N ASN A 29 17.67 13.03 -2.29
CA ASN A 29 18.35 13.13 -3.59
C ASN A 29 17.41 12.92 -4.80
N GLY A 30 16.14 12.59 -4.56
CA GLY A 30 15.07 12.59 -5.55
C GLY A 30 14.93 11.31 -6.37
N PHE A 31 13.78 11.20 -7.04
CA PHE A 31 13.28 9.99 -7.72
C PHE A 31 14.16 9.42 -8.84
N LYS A 32 15.08 10.20 -9.42
CA LYS A 32 15.89 9.75 -10.57
C LYS A 32 16.86 8.62 -10.20
N GLY A 33 17.53 8.73 -9.05
CA GLY A 33 18.44 7.68 -8.56
C GLY A 33 17.69 6.41 -8.17
N ILE A 34 16.53 6.58 -7.53
CA ILE A 34 15.63 5.49 -7.12
C ILE A 34 15.18 4.68 -8.34
N LYS A 35 14.74 5.36 -9.41
CA LYS A 35 14.23 4.70 -10.61
C LYS A 35 15.26 3.77 -11.27
N TRP A 36 16.52 4.19 -11.35
CA TRP A 36 17.55 3.36 -11.96
C TRP A 36 17.85 2.12 -11.10
N LEU A 37 17.98 2.31 -9.78
CA LEU A 37 18.16 1.21 -8.82
C LEU A 37 17.00 0.22 -8.85
N GLU A 38 15.77 0.73 -8.97
CA GLU A 38 14.54 -0.06 -9.06
C GLU A 38 14.53 -0.93 -10.33
N ASN A 39 14.83 -0.36 -11.50
CA ASN A 39 14.90 -1.12 -12.75
C ASN A 39 15.89 -2.28 -12.68
N VAL A 40 17.08 -2.05 -12.12
CA VAL A 40 18.11 -3.09 -11.95
C VAL A 40 17.64 -4.16 -10.95
N SER A 41 17.06 -3.72 -9.83
CA SER A 41 16.56 -4.62 -8.79
C SER A 41 15.41 -5.50 -9.28
N CYS A 42 14.51 -4.96 -10.11
CA CYS A 42 13.38 -5.70 -10.68
C CYS A 42 13.82 -6.87 -11.55
N VAL A 43 14.78 -6.67 -12.45
CA VAL A 43 15.30 -7.76 -13.31
C VAL A 43 15.89 -8.88 -12.46
N PHE A 44 16.67 -8.51 -11.44
CA PHE A 44 17.29 -9.47 -10.54
C PHE A 44 16.26 -10.21 -9.67
N LEU A 45 15.26 -9.50 -9.13
CA LEU A 45 14.18 -10.10 -8.36
C LEU A 45 13.35 -11.08 -9.17
N ILE A 46 13.01 -10.75 -10.42
CA ILE A 46 12.29 -11.67 -11.31
C ILE A 46 13.10 -12.95 -11.51
N GLY A 47 14.42 -12.83 -11.74
CA GLY A 47 15.31 -13.98 -11.87
C GLY A 47 15.34 -14.86 -10.61
N ILE A 48 15.40 -14.25 -9.42
CA ILE A 48 15.36 -14.97 -8.15
C ILE A 48 14.01 -15.62 -7.90
N LEU A 49 12.91 -14.92 -8.15
CA LEU A 49 11.56 -15.47 -7.96
C LEU A 49 11.35 -16.68 -8.89
N ALA A 50 11.82 -16.60 -10.14
CA ALA A 50 11.79 -17.73 -11.06
C ALA A 50 12.65 -18.90 -10.57
N TYR A 51 13.86 -18.63 -10.08
CA TYR A 51 14.73 -19.65 -9.52
C TYR A 51 14.17 -20.27 -8.23
N MET A 52 13.55 -19.47 -7.37
CA MET A 52 12.89 -19.91 -6.15
C MET A 52 11.70 -20.81 -6.49
N LEU A 53 10.88 -20.43 -7.47
CA LEU A 53 9.79 -21.28 -7.95
C LEU A 53 10.32 -22.61 -8.49
N TYR A 54 11.43 -22.60 -9.24
CA TYR A 54 12.10 -23.81 -9.71
C TYR A 54 12.57 -24.71 -8.55
N VAL A 55 13.25 -24.15 -7.54
CA VAL A 55 13.74 -24.90 -6.38
C VAL A 55 12.58 -25.47 -5.57
N VAL A 56 11.53 -24.67 -5.33
CA VAL A 56 10.36 -25.12 -4.57
C VAL A 56 9.62 -26.24 -5.30
N ASN A 57 9.43 -26.11 -6.61
CA ASN A 57 8.79 -27.15 -7.41
C ASN A 57 9.62 -28.44 -7.46
N THR A 58 10.94 -28.33 -7.60
CA THR A 58 11.81 -29.51 -7.71
C THR A 58 12.06 -30.21 -6.38
N LYS A 59 12.29 -29.46 -5.29
CA LYS A 59 12.58 -30.03 -3.95
C LYS A 59 11.32 -30.44 -3.19
N PHE A 60 10.17 -29.80 -3.41
CA PHE A 60 8.96 -30.00 -2.60
C PHE A 60 7.70 -30.36 -3.42
N SER A 61 7.86 -30.85 -4.66
CA SER A 61 6.72 -31.19 -5.54
C SER A 61 5.73 -32.17 -4.91
N VAL A 62 6.23 -33.14 -4.13
CA VAL A 62 5.40 -34.15 -3.48
C VAL A 62 4.61 -33.55 -2.33
N GLU A 63 5.24 -32.82 -1.40
CA GLU A 63 4.52 -32.18 -0.29
C GLU A 63 3.50 -31.15 -0.79
N ILE A 64 3.85 -30.40 -1.85
CA ILE A 64 2.94 -29.46 -2.50
C ILE A 64 1.75 -30.22 -3.11
N GLY A 65 1.99 -31.29 -3.87
CA GLY A 65 0.93 -32.08 -4.50
C GLY A 65 -0.06 -32.64 -3.48
N GLU A 66 0.43 -33.22 -2.39
CA GLU A 66 -0.40 -33.80 -1.32
C GLU A 66 -1.19 -32.74 -0.53
N ARG A 67 -0.56 -31.59 -0.24
CA ARG A 67 -1.21 -30.49 0.46
C ARG A 67 -2.34 -29.90 -0.38
N PHE A 68 -2.08 -29.57 -1.64
CA PHE A 68 -3.05 -28.88 -2.50
C PHE A 68 -4.20 -29.79 -2.96
N ALA A 69 -3.97 -31.09 -3.10
CA ALA A 69 -5.02 -32.05 -3.45
C ALA A 69 -6.16 -32.11 -2.41
N ASN A 70 -5.88 -31.71 -1.16
CA ASN A 70 -6.79 -31.80 -0.04
C ASN A 70 -7.30 -30.43 0.47
N ILE A 71 -6.97 -29.32 -0.20
CA ILE A 71 -7.50 -28.00 0.18
C ILE A 71 -8.88 -27.81 -0.43
N GLU A 72 -9.92 -27.90 0.40
CA GLU A 72 -11.25 -27.47 0.00
C GLU A 72 -11.30 -25.94 -0.16
N GLY A 73 -11.49 -25.47 -1.39
CA GLY A 73 -11.75 -24.06 -1.65
C GLY A 73 -13.10 -23.63 -1.07
N THR A 74 -13.23 -22.35 -0.75
CA THR A 74 -14.50 -21.77 -0.27
C THR A 74 -14.82 -20.50 -1.03
N TRP A 75 -16.11 -20.26 -1.30
CA TRP A 75 -16.64 -18.98 -1.75
C TRP A 75 -17.31 -18.20 -0.60
N GLY A 76 -17.24 -18.74 0.62
CA GLY A 76 -17.81 -18.16 1.82
C GLY A 76 -16.93 -17.09 2.46
N MET A 77 -17.17 -16.82 3.74
CA MET A 77 -16.49 -15.77 4.49
C MET A 77 -14.96 -15.78 4.38
N PRO A 78 -14.24 -16.93 4.46
CA PRO A 78 -12.78 -16.91 4.40
C PRO A 78 -12.22 -16.34 3.08
N PHE A 79 -12.91 -16.58 1.96
CA PHE A 79 -12.51 -16.03 0.66
C PHE A 79 -12.66 -14.52 0.63
N TRP A 80 -13.83 -14.00 1.01
CA TRP A 80 -14.10 -12.56 1.01
C TRP A 80 -13.30 -11.81 2.09
N ALA A 81 -12.97 -12.46 3.19
CA ALA A 81 -12.06 -11.93 4.19
C ALA A 81 -10.64 -11.80 3.64
N ALA A 82 -10.15 -12.81 2.91
CA ALA A 82 -8.85 -12.77 2.26
C ALA A 82 -8.79 -11.67 1.19
N THR A 83 -9.82 -11.51 0.36
CA THR A 83 -9.86 -10.42 -0.64
C THR A 83 -9.90 -9.04 0.02
N THR A 84 -10.62 -8.88 1.14
CA THR A 84 -10.62 -7.65 1.94
C THR A 84 -9.22 -7.34 2.49
N ALA A 85 -8.48 -8.34 2.98
CA ALA A 85 -7.11 -8.16 3.44
C ALA A 85 -6.19 -7.67 2.30
N PHE A 86 -6.32 -8.24 1.09
CA PHE A 86 -5.57 -7.77 -0.09
C PHE A 86 -5.92 -6.32 -0.45
N LEU A 87 -7.20 -5.94 -0.46
CA LEU A 87 -7.62 -4.56 -0.68
C LEU A 87 -7.06 -3.61 0.40
N GLY A 88 -7.03 -4.07 1.66
CA GLY A 88 -6.43 -3.34 2.78
C GLY A 88 -4.95 -3.04 2.56
N ILE A 89 -4.16 -3.98 2.05
CA ILE A 89 -2.73 -3.78 1.75
C ILE A 89 -2.52 -2.71 0.67
N TYR A 90 -3.35 -2.71 -0.37
CA TYR A 90 -3.23 -1.77 -1.50
C TYR A 90 -3.98 -0.45 -1.30
N SER A 91 -4.75 -0.33 -0.23
CA SER A 91 -5.61 0.82 0.05
C SER A 91 -4.89 2.17 0.03
N THR A 92 -3.75 2.25 0.70
CA THR A 92 -2.92 3.46 0.78
C THR A 92 -2.38 3.84 -0.59
N MET A 93 -1.96 2.85 -1.38
CA MET A 93 -1.49 3.06 -2.75
C MET A 93 -2.61 3.57 -3.67
N ILE A 94 -3.83 3.03 -3.54
CA ILE A 94 -4.99 3.45 -4.33
C ILE A 94 -5.36 4.90 -4.01
N LEU A 95 -5.37 5.28 -2.72
CA LEU A 95 -5.68 6.64 -2.29
C LEU A 95 -4.62 7.66 -2.73
N ASN A 96 -3.35 7.25 -2.77
CA ASN A 96 -2.22 8.09 -3.16
C ASN A 96 -1.82 7.93 -4.64
N ALA A 97 -2.65 7.30 -5.48
CA ALA A 97 -2.33 7.07 -6.89
C ALA A 97 -2.08 8.38 -7.68
N SER A 98 -2.65 9.49 -7.22
CA SER A 98 -2.43 10.84 -7.75
C SER A 98 -0.97 11.34 -7.59
N ASP A 99 -0.26 10.88 -6.56
CA ASP A 99 1.14 11.26 -6.31
C ASP A 99 2.11 10.61 -7.30
N TYR A 100 1.77 9.42 -7.79
CA TYR A 100 2.54 8.76 -8.85
C TYR A 100 2.17 9.28 -10.24
N SER A 101 0.87 9.38 -10.49
CA SER A 101 0.36 9.72 -11.83
C SER A 101 0.73 11.13 -12.28
N ARG A 102 0.98 12.09 -11.36
CA ARG A 102 1.49 13.44 -11.73
C ARG A 102 2.86 13.43 -12.40
N HIS A 103 3.65 12.36 -12.23
CA HIS A 103 4.97 12.21 -12.83
C HIS A 103 4.95 11.45 -14.17
N VAL A 104 3.78 11.01 -14.63
CA VAL A 104 3.60 10.37 -15.93
C VAL A 104 3.90 11.37 -17.05
N LYS A 105 4.52 10.90 -18.14
CA LYS A 105 4.85 11.76 -19.28
C LYS A 105 3.57 12.34 -19.89
N LYS A 106 3.63 13.62 -20.28
CA LYS A 106 2.55 14.27 -21.04
C LYS A 106 2.27 13.46 -22.31
N GLY A 107 0.99 13.15 -22.56
CA GLY A 107 0.54 12.38 -23.72
C GLY A 107 0.25 10.89 -23.44
N THR A 108 0.63 10.35 -22.27
CA THR A 108 0.20 9.00 -21.89
C THR A 108 -1.28 8.98 -21.54
N THR A 109 -2.04 8.06 -22.15
CA THR A 109 -3.48 7.95 -21.91
C THR A 109 -3.77 7.26 -20.57
N PRO A 110 -4.92 7.54 -19.92
CA PRO A 110 -5.31 6.83 -18.70
C PRO A 110 -5.35 5.31 -18.87
N THR A 111 -5.79 4.83 -20.04
CA THR A 111 -5.81 3.40 -20.36
C THR A 111 -4.40 2.81 -20.41
N ALA A 112 -3.45 3.48 -21.08
CA ALA A 112 -2.07 3.01 -21.13
C ALA A 112 -1.45 2.95 -19.73
N THR A 113 -1.69 3.98 -18.90
CA THR A 113 -1.28 4.00 -17.50
C THR A 113 -1.86 2.82 -16.74
N GLY A 114 -3.18 2.57 -16.85
CA GLY A 114 -3.85 1.44 -16.21
C GLY A 114 -3.28 0.08 -16.61
N VAL A 115 -3.04 -0.14 -17.91
CA VAL A 115 -2.43 -1.39 -18.41
C VAL A 115 -1.01 -1.58 -17.86
N ILE A 116 -0.20 -0.51 -17.83
CA ILE A 116 1.15 -0.58 -17.26
C ILE A 116 1.10 -0.97 -15.78
N TYR A 117 0.19 -0.38 -14.99
CA TYR A 117 0.03 -0.75 -13.57
C TYR A 117 -0.39 -2.21 -13.41
N VAL A 118 -1.38 -2.68 -14.18
CA VAL A 118 -1.84 -4.07 -14.13
C VAL A 118 -0.71 -5.03 -14.48
N LEU A 119 0.00 -4.80 -15.58
CA LEU A 119 1.10 -5.67 -16.02
C LEU A 119 2.32 -5.64 -15.10
N SER A 120 2.53 -4.55 -14.36
CA SER A 120 3.66 -4.43 -13.43
C SER A 120 3.36 -5.05 -12.07
N ILE A 121 2.14 -4.87 -11.54
CA ILE A 121 1.78 -5.29 -10.18
C ILE A 121 1.23 -6.71 -10.14
N LEU A 122 0.30 -7.04 -11.05
CA LEU A 122 -0.48 -8.27 -10.95
C LEU A 122 0.41 -9.53 -11.07
N PRO A 123 1.29 -9.68 -12.07
CA PRO A 123 2.09 -10.89 -12.20
C PRO A 123 3.00 -11.09 -10.99
N VAL A 124 3.72 -10.05 -10.56
CA VAL A 124 4.67 -10.13 -9.44
C VAL A 124 3.95 -10.49 -8.14
N THR A 125 2.80 -9.87 -7.87
CA THR A 125 1.99 -10.16 -6.66
C THR A 125 1.50 -11.60 -6.66
N LEU A 126 1.00 -12.09 -7.80
CA LEU A 126 0.54 -13.47 -7.93
C LEU A 126 1.69 -14.47 -7.76
N PHE A 127 2.85 -14.22 -8.38
CA PHE A 127 4.02 -15.08 -8.24
C PHE A 127 4.55 -15.10 -6.81
N MET A 128 4.65 -13.94 -6.15
CA MET A 128 5.07 -13.88 -4.74
C MET A 128 4.08 -14.59 -3.82
N GLY A 129 2.78 -14.38 -4.03
CA GLY A 129 1.73 -15.07 -3.26
C GLY A 129 1.77 -16.58 -3.46
N LEU A 130 1.95 -17.04 -4.70
CA LEU A 130 2.11 -18.45 -5.03
C LEU A 130 3.35 -19.04 -4.35
N ILE A 131 4.50 -18.40 -4.46
CA ILE A 131 5.74 -18.87 -3.83
C ILE A 131 5.56 -18.96 -2.31
N GLY A 132 4.99 -17.94 -1.66
CA GLY A 132 4.73 -17.97 -0.23
C GLY A 132 3.80 -19.12 0.18
N LEU A 133 2.74 -19.37 -0.60
CA LEU A 133 1.82 -20.49 -0.38
C LEU A 133 2.53 -21.85 -0.52
N LEU A 134 3.32 -22.04 -1.57
CA LEU A 134 4.06 -23.29 -1.82
C LEU A 134 5.10 -23.54 -0.72
N VAL A 135 5.84 -22.50 -0.32
CA VAL A 135 6.81 -22.56 0.76
C VAL A 135 6.15 -22.92 2.10
N THR A 136 5.03 -22.29 2.41
CA THR A 136 4.27 -22.58 3.64
C THR A 136 3.75 -24.02 3.62
N ALA A 137 3.23 -24.48 2.48
CA ALA A 137 2.74 -25.85 2.33
C ALA A 137 3.86 -26.90 2.51
N ALA A 138 5.04 -26.62 1.98
CA ALA A 138 6.19 -27.51 2.02
C ALA A 138 6.89 -27.54 3.40
N THR A 139 7.02 -26.39 4.06
CA THR A 139 7.91 -26.25 5.24
C THR A 139 7.18 -25.90 6.53
N GLY A 140 5.92 -25.48 6.46
CA GLY A 140 5.19 -24.91 7.59
C GLY A 140 5.64 -23.50 8.00
N ASN A 141 6.69 -22.95 7.37
CA ASN A 141 7.16 -21.59 7.61
C ASN A 141 6.54 -20.63 6.58
N SER A 142 5.93 -19.55 7.06
CA SER A 142 5.27 -18.53 6.23
C SER A 142 6.22 -17.45 5.71
N ASP A 143 7.46 -17.39 6.18
CA ASP A 143 8.48 -16.45 5.69
C ASP A 143 9.24 -17.05 4.48
N PRO A 144 8.96 -16.60 3.25
CA PRO A 144 9.61 -17.12 2.06
C PRO A 144 11.11 -16.78 2.03
N ILE A 145 11.51 -15.69 2.69
CA ILE A 145 12.90 -15.23 2.73
C ILE A 145 13.72 -16.17 3.63
N GLU A 146 13.16 -16.55 4.78
CA GLU A 146 13.81 -17.49 5.69
C GLU A 146 13.97 -18.87 5.03
N VAL A 147 12.91 -19.39 4.42
CA VAL A 147 12.96 -20.70 3.74
C VAL A 147 13.89 -20.66 2.54
N PHE A 148 13.90 -19.58 1.78
CA PHE A 148 14.88 -19.42 0.71
C PHE A 148 16.31 -19.45 1.25
N ALA A 149 16.59 -18.72 2.33
CA ALA A 149 17.92 -18.63 2.89
C ALA A 149 18.43 -19.96 3.48
N THR A 150 17.53 -20.82 3.96
CA THR A 150 17.88 -22.16 4.48
C THR A 150 17.90 -23.24 3.39
N ALA A 151 17.08 -23.13 2.34
CA ALA A 151 17.02 -24.11 1.25
C ALA A 151 18.16 -23.95 0.21
N MET A 152 18.89 -22.83 0.28
CA MET A 152 20.02 -22.51 -0.58
C MET A 152 21.34 -23.06 -0.03
N ASP A 153 21.95 -23.97 -0.79
CA ASP A 153 23.23 -24.59 -0.42
C ASP A 153 24.44 -23.65 -0.62
N ASN A 154 24.26 -22.50 -1.28
CA ASN A 154 25.33 -21.54 -1.58
C ASN A 154 25.19 -20.23 -0.78
N LYS A 155 26.07 -20.06 0.22
CA LYS A 155 26.10 -18.85 1.08
C LYS A 155 26.26 -17.54 0.30
N PHE A 156 27.05 -17.53 -0.77
CA PHE A 156 27.26 -16.32 -1.59
C PHE A 156 25.98 -15.93 -2.31
N LEU A 157 25.28 -16.89 -2.91
CA LEU A 157 24.01 -16.65 -3.59
C LEU A 157 22.94 -16.14 -2.60
N THR A 158 22.84 -16.76 -1.42
CA THR A 158 21.92 -16.32 -0.36
C THR A 158 22.16 -14.88 0.05
N VAL A 159 23.43 -14.49 0.28
CA VAL A 159 23.78 -13.11 0.64
C VAL A 159 23.37 -12.12 -0.44
N ILE A 160 23.69 -12.41 -1.71
CA ILE A 160 23.35 -11.51 -2.82
C ILE A 160 21.84 -11.37 -2.93
N THR A 161 21.09 -12.47 -2.90
CA THR A 161 19.62 -12.45 -2.93
C THR A 161 19.06 -11.56 -1.83
N LEU A 162 19.48 -11.76 -0.58
CA LEU A 162 18.97 -10.99 0.54
C LEU A 162 19.35 -9.50 0.44
N LEU A 163 20.50 -9.15 -0.14
CA LEU A 163 20.87 -7.75 -0.41
C LEU A 163 19.93 -7.10 -1.42
N PHE A 164 19.60 -7.77 -2.51
CA PHE A 164 18.65 -7.23 -3.50
C PHE A 164 17.23 -7.12 -2.96
N ILE A 165 16.79 -8.08 -2.13
CA ILE A 165 15.52 -7.98 -1.40
C ILE A 165 15.54 -6.74 -0.49
N ALA A 166 16.64 -6.51 0.24
CA ALA A 166 16.78 -5.33 1.08
C ALA A 166 16.74 -4.02 0.27
N PHE A 167 17.41 -3.97 -0.90
CA PHE A 167 17.34 -2.81 -1.80
C PHE A 167 15.93 -2.58 -2.35
N ALA A 168 15.22 -3.62 -2.76
CA ALA A 168 13.85 -3.52 -3.24
C ALA A 168 12.88 -3.04 -2.15
N GLN A 169 13.10 -3.46 -0.90
CA GLN A 169 12.34 -2.96 0.23
C GLN A 169 12.59 -1.47 0.46
N VAL A 170 13.85 -1.03 0.37
CA VAL A 170 14.24 0.38 0.48
C VAL A 170 13.56 1.23 -0.60
N THR A 171 13.58 0.81 -1.87
CA THR A 171 12.96 1.57 -2.96
C THR A 171 11.45 1.65 -2.80
N THR A 172 10.79 0.52 -2.47
CA THR A 172 9.35 0.45 -2.27
C THR A 172 8.89 1.32 -1.10
N ASN A 173 9.60 1.25 0.03
CA ASN A 173 9.27 2.02 1.22
C ASN A 173 9.46 3.53 1.01
N VAL A 174 10.50 3.94 0.29
CA VAL A 174 10.70 5.36 -0.01
C VAL A 174 9.49 5.91 -0.76
N LEU A 175 9.04 5.20 -1.80
CA LEU A 175 7.91 5.62 -2.63
C LEU A 175 6.58 5.59 -1.88
N ASN A 176 6.30 4.51 -1.15
CA ASN A 176 4.98 4.31 -0.53
C ASN A 176 4.83 4.94 0.86
N ASN A 177 5.91 5.03 1.64
CA ASN A 177 5.84 5.33 3.07
C ASN A 177 6.58 6.62 3.48
N ILE A 178 7.55 7.09 2.69
CA ILE A 178 8.25 8.36 2.97
C ILE A 178 7.67 9.50 2.16
N VAL A 179 7.49 9.31 0.86
CA VAL A 179 7.06 10.35 -0.07
C VAL A 179 5.67 10.91 0.27
N PRO A 180 4.61 10.10 0.47
CA PRO A 180 3.26 10.63 0.70
C PRO A 180 3.13 11.50 1.97
N PRO A 181 3.58 11.06 3.17
CA PRO A 181 3.51 11.93 4.35
C PRO A 181 4.43 13.16 4.22
N SER A 182 5.53 13.06 3.47
CA SER A 182 6.37 14.23 3.18
C SER A 182 5.60 15.29 2.38
N TYR A 183 4.81 14.88 1.37
CA TYR A 183 3.95 15.81 0.64
C TYR A 183 2.87 16.43 1.52
N ILE A 184 2.27 15.66 2.43
CA ILE A 184 1.30 16.18 3.40
C ILE A 184 1.93 17.26 4.28
N LEU A 185 3.15 17.04 4.77
CA LEU A 185 3.88 18.02 5.58
C LEU A 185 4.25 19.28 4.78
N MET A 186 4.65 19.10 3.52
CA MET A 186 4.92 20.24 2.63
C MET A 186 3.67 21.07 2.39
N ASP A 187 2.52 20.44 2.15
CA ASP A 187 1.31 21.20 1.85
C ASP A 187 0.68 21.83 3.10
N SER A 188 0.63 21.09 4.21
CA SER A 188 -0.01 21.54 5.45
C SER A 188 0.84 22.57 6.21
N PHE A 189 2.15 22.37 6.28
CA PHE A 189 3.07 23.18 7.09
C PHE A 189 4.04 24.03 6.25
N LYS A 190 3.94 23.99 4.91
CA LYS A 190 4.83 24.72 3.98
C LYS A 190 6.31 24.40 4.21
N MET A 191 6.60 23.18 4.67
CA MET A 191 7.96 22.67 4.88
C MET A 191 8.68 22.48 3.54
N LYS A 192 10.01 22.63 3.54
CA LYS A 192 10.83 22.20 2.40
C LYS A 192 10.87 20.67 2.35
N TRP A 193 10.92 20.10 1.14
CA TRP A 193 10.99 18.63 0.91
C TRP A 193 11.96 17.92 1.86
N SER A 194 13.22 18.36 1.92
CA SER A 194 14.24 17.73 2.75
C SER A 194 13.88 17.67 4.23
N HIS A 195 13.32 18.74 4.80
CA HIS A 195 12.93 18.79 6.21
C HIS A 195 11.71 17.91 6.47
N ALA A 196 10.74 17.89 5.55
CA ALA A 196 9.57 17.03 5.64
C ALA A 196 9.99 15.54 5.64
N THR A 197 10.85 15.14 4.71
CA THR A 197 11.38 13.77 4.64
C THR A 197 12.16 13.37 5.89
N ILE A 198 13.02 14.25 6.42
CA ILE A 198 13.78 13.99 7.66
C ILE A 198 12.82 13.80 8.83
N LEU A 199 11.80 14.67 8.95
CA LEU A 199 10.81 14.57 10.02
C LEU A 199 10.02 13.26 9.93
N VAL A 200 9.60 12.84 8.73
CA VAL A 200 8.95 11.53 8.52
C VAL A 200 9.85 10.39 8.98
N GLY A 201 11.14 10.42 8.63
CA GLY A 201 12.11 9.42 9.08
C GLY A 201 12.23 9.36 10.61
N ILE A 202 12.32 10.52 11.26
CA ILE A 202 12.36 10.62 12.73
C ILE A 202 11.08 10.05 13.35
N LEU A 203 9.91 10.46 12.87
CA LEU A 203 8.62 9.98 13.38
C LEU A 203 8.48 8.46 13.20
N SER A 204 8.96 7.91 12.07
CA SER A 204 8.97 6.46 11.81
C SER A 204 9.80 5.69 12.84
N ILE A 205 10.92 6.26 13.31
CA ILE A 205 11.75 5.68 14.38
C ILE A 205 11.04 5.80 15.73
N CYS A 206 10.39 6.93 16.01
CA CYS A 206 9.66 7.18 17.26
C CYS A 206 8.49 6.20 17.48
N VAL A 207 7.90 5.66 16.41
CA VAL A 207 6.87 4.62 16.48
C VAL A 207 7.42 3.28 17.02
N MET A 208 8.75 3.11 17.03
CA MET A 208 9.42 1.88 17.50
C MET A 208 8.88 0.61 16.83
N PRO A 209 8.88 0.52 15.49
CA PRO A 209 8.27 -0.60 14.77
C PRO A 209 8.87 -1.96 15.13
N TRP A 210 10.13 -2.01 15.54
CA TRP A 210 10.76 -3.24 16.05
C TRP A 210 10.10 -3.79 17.32
N LYS A 211 9.36 -2.98 18.08
CA LYS A 211 8.51 -3.43 19.19
C LYS A 211 7.11 -3.82 18.73
N LEU A 212 6.62 -3.28 17.62
CA LEU A 212 5.27 -3.60 17.11
C LEU A 212 5.22 -4.95 16.40
N VAL A 213 6.34 -5.39 15.83
CA VAL A 213 6.45 -6.68 15.13
C VAL A 213 6.79 -7.86 16.05
N THR A 214 6.93 -7.64 17.35
CA THR A 214 7.14 -8.75 18.31
C THR A 214 5.86 -9.56 18.46
N ALA A 215 6.00 -10.85 18.79
CA ALA A 215 4.85 -11.73 19.01
C ALA A 215 3.86 -11.17 20.05
N GLU A 216 4.38 -10.56 21.11
CA GLU A 216 3.58 -9.89 22.15
C GLU A 216 2.71 -8.74 21.63
N SER A 217 3.11 -8.09 20.54
CA SER A 217 2.43 -6.94 19.95
C SER A 217 1.58 -7.31 18.72
N ALA A 218 1.66 -8.55 18.25
CA ALA A 218 1.06 -8.98 16.99
C ALA A 218 -0.47 -8.80 16.96
N ASP A 219 -1.14 -9.16 18.06
CA ASP A 219 -2.60 -8.99 18.19
C ASP A 219 -2.99 -7.51 18.19
N GLY A 220 -2.24 -6.67 18.89
CA GLY A 220 -2.44 -5.22 18.93
C GLY A 220 -2.22 -4.56 17.56
N LEU A 221 -1.17 -4.97 16.84
CA LEU A 221 -0.88 -4.50 15.49
C LEU A 221 -1.97 -4.94 14.50
N SER A 222 -2.43 -6.19 14.59
CA SER A 222 -3.51 -6.72 13.76
C SER A 222 -4.82 -5.94 13.98
N LEU A 223 -5.18 -5.68 15.24
CA LEU A 223 -6.35 -4.87 15.58
C LEU A 223 -6.22 -3.43 15.06
N PHE A 224 -5.04 -2.81 15.21
CA PHE A 224 -4.78 -1.46 14.69
C PHE A 224 -4.98 -1.39 13.17
N ILE A 225 -4.40 -2.34 12.41
CA ILE A 225 -4.56 -2.41 10.95
C ILE A 225 -6.03 -2.56 10.58
N LYS A 226 -6.76 -3.45 11.25
CA LYS A 226 -8.19 -3.67 11.02
C LYS A 226 -9.01 -2.40 11.21
N ILE A 227 -8.78 -1.68 12.31
CA ILE A 227 -9.47 -0.42 12.60
C ILE A 227 -9.09 0.66 11.57
N TYR A 228 -7.81 0.80 11.25
CA TYR A 228 -7.34 1.80 10.29
C TYR A 228 -7.90 1.55 8.89
N SER A 229 -7.87 0.31 8.41
CA SER A 229 -8.43 -0.08 7.11
C SER A 229 -9.94 0.17 7.01
N ALA A 230 -10.66 0.19 8.14
CA ALA A 230 -12.09 0.43 8.16
C ALA A 230 -12.49 1.82 7.63
N PHE A 231 -11.60 2.81 7.73
CA PHE A 231 -11.82 4.19 7.27
C PHE A 231 -11.44 4.42 5.80
N LEU A 232 -10.53 3.60 5.26
CA LEU A 232 -9.96 3.83 3.93
C LEU A 232 -10.95 3.53 2.80
N GLY A 233 -11.75 2.48 2.94
CA GLY A 233 -12.83 2.15 2.01
C GLY A 233 -13.86 3.30 1.85
N PRO A 234 -14.41 3.84 2.96
CA PRO A 234 -15.30 5.00 2.93
C PRO A 234 -14.70 6.23 2.25
N ILE A 235 -13.44 6.58 2.56
CA ILE A 235 -12.75 7.71 1.95
C ILE A 235 -12.64 7.51 0.44
N PHE A 236 -12.22 6.31 0.02
CA PHE A 236 -12.13 5.96 -1.40
C PHE A 236 -13.49 6.08 -2.11
N ALA A 237 -14.57 5.58 -1.51
CA ALA A 237 -15.91 5.68 -2.09
C ALA A 237 -16.34 7.14 -2.29
N VAL A 238 -16.14 8.01 -1.30
CA VAL A 238 -16.45 9.44 -1.42
C VAL A 238 -15.65 10.09 -2.54
N MET A 239 -14.35 9.82 -2.64
CA MET A 239 -13.50 10.33 -3.72
C MET A 239 -13.99 9.88 -5.11
N VAL A 240 -14.35 8.61 -5.25
CA VAL A 240 -14.87 8.05 -6.52
C VAL A 240 -16.19 8.68 -6.89
N VAL A 241 -17.13 8.79 -5.95
CA VAL A 241 -18.45 9.42 -6.20
C VAL A 241 -18.29 10.89 -6.56
N ASP A 242 -17.45 11.64 -5.83
CA ASP A 242 -17.22 13.05 -6.11
C ASP A 242 -16.66 13.24 -7.53
N TYR A 243 -15.57 12.56 -7.86
CA TYR A 243 -14.87 12.79 -9.11
C TYR A 243 -15.59 12.18 -10.33
N TYR A 244 -16.00 10.91 -10.26
CA TYR A 244 -16.56 10.21 -11.41
C TYR A 244 -18.06 10.44 -11.59
N ILE A 245 -18.83 10.49 -10.50
CA ILE A 245 -20.29 10.58 -10.57
C ILE A 245 -20.75 12.03 -10.57
N LEU A 246 -20.33 12.81 -9.57
CA LEU A 246 -20.79 14.19 -9.38
C LEU A 246 -20.11 15.16 -10.35
N ARG A 247 -18.79 15.10 -10.47
CA ARG A 247 -17.99 16.03 -11.30
C ARG A 247 -17.73 15.53 -12.72
N LYS A 248 -18.15 14.32 -13.06
CA LYS A 248 -17.97 13.70 -14.39
C LYS A 248 -16.53 13.81 -14.93
N ARG A 249 -15.53 13.62 -14.05
CA ARG A 249 -14.09 13.72 -14.35
C ARG A 249 -13.62 15.13 -14.76
N THR A 250 -14.34 16.17 -14.36
CA THR A 250 -13.95 17.57 -14.60
C THR A 250 -13.57 18.24 -13.28
N LEU A 251 -12.37 18.82 -13.23
CA LEU A 251 -11.85 19.53 -12.07
C LEU A 251 -11.09 20.78 -12.53
N ASN A 252 -11.36 21.90 -11.87
CA ASN A 252 -10.55 23.11 -12.03
C ASN A 252 -9.47 23.13 -10.95
N VAL A 253 -8.21 22.95 -11.35
CA VAL A 253 -7.08 22.91 -10.42
C VAL A 253 -6.90 24.26 -9.71
N ASN A 254 -7.21 25.38 -10.37
CA ASN A 254 -7.06 26.70 -9.74
C ASN A 254 -7.98 26.87 -8.54
N ASP A 255 -9.18 26.29 -8.59
CA ASP A 255 -10.14 26.37 -7.48
C ASP A 255 -9.66 25.58 -6.25
N LEU A 256 -8.89 24.50 -6.44
CA LEU A 256 -8.32 23.70 -5.34
C LEU A 256 -7.25 24.47 -4.54
N TYR A 257 -6.55 25.41 -5.18
CA TYR A 257 -5.54 26.26 -4.53
C TYR A 257 -6.07 27.62 -4.08
N ASN A 258 -7.34 27.92 -4.37
CA ASN A 258 -7.98 29.16 -3.94
C ASN A 258 -8.56 29.00 -2.52
N LYS A 259 -7.88 29.57 -1.53
CA LYS A 259 -8.31 29.55 -0.12
C LYS A 259 -9.68 30.18 0.12
N GLU A 260 -10.08 31.08 -0.75
CA GLU A 260 -11.37 31.79 -0.71
C GLU A 260 -12.34 31.27 -1.79
N GLY A 261 -12.01 30.13 -2.41
CA GLY A 261 -12.79 29.53 -3.49
C GLY A 261 -13.91 28.62 -3.02
N ILE A 262 -14.49 27.88 -3.97
CA ILE A 262 -15.64 26.98 -3.76
C ILE A 262 -15.35 25.84 -2.78
N PHE A 263 -14.07 25.52 -2.58
CA PHE A 263 -13.61 24.46 -1.67
C PHE A 263 -13.18 24.98 -0.30
N LYS A 264 -13.48 26.25 0.04
CA LYS A 264 -13.19 26.81 1.36
C LYS A 264 -13.98 26.08 2.45
N GLY A 265 -13.28 25.64 3.50
CA GLY A 265 -13.88 25.06 4.70
C GLY A 265 -13.99 23.54 4.65
N ILE A 266 -15.04 22.99 5.29
CA ILE A 266 -15.23 21.55 5.47
C ILE A 266 -16.50 21.11 4.76
N ASN A 267 -16.39 20.11 3.89
CA ASN A 267 -17.54 19.44 3.29
C ASN A 267 -18.15 18.44 4.29
N TRP A 268 -19.15 18.87 5.05
CA TRP A 268 -19.82 18.01 6.03
C TRP A 268 -20.53 16.81 5.41
N ALA A 269 -21.00 16.90 4.16
CA ALA A 269 -21.57 15.74 3.46
C ALA A 269 -20.52 14.63 3.31
N ALA A 270 -19.28 14.98 2.96
CA ALA A 270 -18.17 14.02 2.87
C ALA A 270 -17.83 13.42 4.24
N ILE A 271 -17.70 14.25 5.28
CA ILE A 271 -17.36 13.79 6.64
C ILE A 271 -18.41 12.82 7.18
N ILE A 272 -19.70 13.16 7.07
CA ILE A 272 -20.79 12.32 7.55
C ILE A 272 -20.86 11.01 6.74
N ALA A 273 -20.68 11.07 5.42
CA ALA A 273 -20.66 9.86 4.59
C ALA A 273 -19.52 8.91 4.94
N ILE A 274 -18.32 9.45 5.19
CA ILE A 274 -17.18 8.66 5.68
C ILE A 274 -17.51 8.03 7.04
N ALA A 275 -18.14 8.77 7.95
CA ALA A 275 -18.53 8.26 9.26
C ALA A 275 -19.56 7.12 9.17
N ILE A 276 -20.59 7.27 8.32
CA ILE A 276 -21.58 6.21 8.06
C ILE A 276 -20.90 4.96 7.50
N GLY A 277 -20.05 5.14 6.49
CA GLY A 277 -19.27 4.06 5.91
C GLY A 277 -18.40 3.33 6.90
N SER A 278 -17.66 4.09 7.71
CA SER A 278 -16.76 3.55 8.73
C SER A 278 -17.52 2.79 9.80
N PHE A 279 -18.70 3.28 10.20
CA PHE A 279 -19.58 2.54 11.11
C PHE A 279 -20.01 1.20 10.51
N CYS A 280 -20.47 1.17 9.25
CA CYS A 280 -20.80 -0.09 8.56
C CYS A 280 -19.59 -1.04 8.47
N SER A 281 -18.41 -0.48 8.21
CA SER A 281 -17.13 -1.19 8.11
C SER A 281 -16.77 -1.91 9.43
N LEU A 282 -17.03 -1.27 10.57
CA LEU A 282 -16.74 -1.80 11.90
C LEU A 282 -17.71 -2.89 12.36
N ILE A 283 -18.93 -2.96 11.79
CA ILE A 283 -19.90 -4.04 12.09
C ILE A 283 -19.39 -5.38 11.56
N VAL A 284 -18.82 -5.40 10.35
CA VAL A 284 -18.27 -6.60 9.72
C VAL A 284 -16.87 -6.32 9.18
N VAL A 285 -15.89 -6.30 10.09
CA VAL A 285 -14.50 -5.92 9.79
C VAL A 285 -13.88 -6.79 8.68
N ASP A 286 -14.19 -8.09 8.66
CA ASP A 286 -13.68 -9.02 7.64
C ASP A 286 -14.18 -8.69 6.23
N LEU A 287 -15.30 -7.97 6.11
CA LEU A 287 -15.84 -7.48 4.84
C LEU A 287 -15.82 -5.95 4.74
N SER A 288 -15.05 -5.29 5.61
CA SER A 288 -15.01 -3.83 5.83
C SER A 288 -15.12 -3.00 4.55
N TRP A 289 -14.34 -3.35 3.53
CA TRP A 289 -14.39 -2.68 2.22
C TRP A 289 -15.74 -2.87 1.53
N TYR A 290 -16.22 -4.10 1.35
CA TYR A 290 -17.46 -4.38 0.65
C TYR A 290 -18.69 -3.74 1.32
N VAL A 291 -18.79 -3.83 2.65
CA VAL A 291 -19.93 -3.27 3.40
C VAL A 291 -19.88 -1.74 3.53
N SER A 292 -18.72 -1.10 3.36
CA SER A 292 -18.61 0.35 3.53
C SER A 292 -18.75 1.15 2.24
N LEU A 293 -18.35 0.60 1.09
CA LEU A 293 -18.30 1.35 -0.17
C LEU A 293 -19.67 1.90 -0.60
N ILE A 294 -20.70 1.06 -0.64
CA ILE A 294 -22.04 1.45 -1.10
C ILE A 294 -22.68 2.44 -0.11
N PRO A 295 -22.73 2.18 1.22
CA PRO A 295 -23.28 3.15 2.17
C PRO A 295 -22.57 4.50 2.12
N SER A 296 -21.23 4.52 2.03
CA SER A 296 -20.46 5.76 1.92
C SER A 296 -20.78 6.54 0.64
N GLY A 297 -20.77 5.85 -0.49
CA GLY A 297 -21.01 6.50 -1.78
C GLY A 297 -22.44 7.02 -1.92
N LEU A 298 -23.42 6.22 -1.50
CA LEU A 298 -24.83 6.58 -1.58
C LEU A 298 -25.17 7.71 -0.59
N SER A 299 -24.69 7.62 0.65
CA SER A 299 -24.90 8.68 1.64
C SER A 299 -24.23 9.99 1.19
N TYR A 300 -23.02 9.94 0.62
CA TYR A 300 -22.36 11.13 0.09
C TYR A 300 -23.17 11.78 -1.03
N TYR A 301 -23.65 11.00 -2.00
CA TYR A 301 -24.47 11.51 -3.09
C TYR A 301 -25.75 12.19 -2.57
N ILE A 302 -26.45 11.53 -1.63
CA ILE A 302 -27.69 12.07 -1.04
C ILE A 302 -27.39 13.32 -0.21
N LEU A 303 -26.37 13.30 0.65
CA LEU A 303 -26.01 14.42 1.50
C LEU A 303 -25.54 15.62 0.68
N MET A 304 -24.80 15.40 -0.41
CA MET A 304 -24.44 16.46 -1.35
C MET A 304 -25.66 17.14 -1.96
N ARG A 305 -26.78 16.44 -2.12
CA ARG A 305 -28.03 17.00 -2.65
C ARG A 305 -28.85 17.76 -1.59
N VAL A 306 -28.89 17.27 -0.35
CA VAL A 306 -29.84 17.75 0.67
C VAL A 306 -29.19 18.70 1.68
N LEU A 307 -27.90 18.52 1.98
CA LEU A 307 -27.24 19.23 3.07
C LEU A 307 -26.80 20.64 2.64
N LYS A 308 -27.41 21.67 3.24
CA LYS A 308 -27.12 23.09 2.94
C LYS A 308 -25.68 23.49 3.26
N SER A 309 -25.09 22.93 4.32
CA SER A 309 -23.70 23.26 4.70
C SER A 309 -22.67 22.83 3.65
N SER A 310 -23.05 21.99 2.69
CA SER A 310 -22.17 21.51 1.60
C SER A 310 -22.55 22.10 0.23
N GLU A 311 -23.44 23.10 0.19
CA GLU A 311 -23.93 23.70 -1.05
C GLU A 311 -22.81 24.32 -1.90
N ALA A 312 -21.84 24.99 -1.27
CA ALA A 312 -20.68 25.55 -1.97
C ALA A 312 -19.88 24.49 -2.74
N PHE A 313 -19.82 23.26 -2.23
CA PHE A 313 -19.10 22.14 -2.84
C PHE A 313 -19.84 21.53 -4.05
N ARG A 314 -21.12 21.87 -4.27
CA ARG A 314 -21.91 21.42 -5.43
C ARG A 314 -21.50 22.11 -6.72
N LYS A 315 -20.81 23.24 -6.65
CA LYS A 315 -20.35 23.97 -7.83
C LYS A 315 -19.38 23.11 -8.66
N GLY A 316 -19.60 23.07 -9.98
CA GLY A 316 -18.88 22.18 -10.89
C GLY A 316 -19.29 20.71 -10.77
N THR A 317 -20.45 20.41 -10.18
CA THR A 317 -21.04 19.06 -10.13
C THR A 317 -22.38 19.04 -10.87
N VAL A 318 -22.90 17.85 -11.15
CA VAL A 318 -24.27 17.66 -11.67
C VAL A 318 -25.38 18.17 -10.72
N LEU A 319 -25.05 18.54 -9.48
CA LEU A 319 -25.97 19.06 -8.47
C LEU A 319 -25.90 20.59 -8.32
N GLU A 320 -25.16 21.31 -9.16
CA GLU A 320 -24.95 22.76 -9.02
C GLU A 320 -26.26 23.58 -9.05
N HIS A 321 -27.29 23.08 -9.72
CA HIS A 321 -28.59 23.76 -9.87
C HIS A 321 -29.71 23.17 -9.01
N GLN A 322 -29.38 22.31 -8.03
CA GLN A 322 -30.33 21.69 -7.10
C GLN A 322 -30.12 22.16 -5.67
#